data_AF-A0A1F7Q3U5-F1
#
_entry.id   AF-A0A1F7Q3U5-F1
#
_cell.length_a   1.000
_cell.length_b   1.000
_cell.length_c   1.000
_cell.angle_alpha   90.00
_cell.angle_beta   90.00
_cell.angle_gamma   90.00
#
_symmetry.space_group_name_H-M   'P 1'
#
loop_
_entity.id
_entity.type
_entity.pdbx_description
1 polymer ?
#
loop_
_entity_poly.entity_id
_entity_poly.type
_entity_poly.pdbx_seq_one_letter_code
_entity_poly.pdbx_strand_id
1 'polypeptide(L)'
;MTAGALVVLASTAIVLGMPWWQARRELAHGVELVTAGRYQAAARTLVRAVAARPGDARAHYYLGLAYSRLGLRDGARHQLADAARLAGDDPIGTLARQALTAVAQTDTGAVQDDSERSVR
;
A
#
# COMPACT_ATOMS: atom_id res chain seq x y z
N MET A 1 9.17 -48.35 17.81
CA MET A 1 7.79 -47.90 17.54
C MET A 1 7.40 -47.07 18.76
N THR A 2 7.30 -45.74 18.76
CA THR A 2 6.86 -44.70 17.82
C THR A 2 7.81 -43.48 17.92
N ALA A 3 8.38 -42.97 16.83
CA ALA A 3 7.89 -41.82 16.04
C ALA A 3 7.63 -40.53 16.87
N GLY A 4 8.36 -39.45 16.58
CA GLY A 4 8.01 -38.12 17.09
C GLY A 4 9.15 -37.11 17.05
N ALA A 5 9.33 -36.46 15.89
CA ALA A 5 10.29 -35.40 15.66
C ALA A 5 10.11 -34.21 16.64
N LEU A 6 11.16 -33.88 17.40
CA LEU A 6 11.25 -32.57 18.04
C LEU A 6 11.70 -31.56 16.99
N VAL A 7 10.68 -30.95 16.38
CA VAL A 7 10.78 -29.80 15.49
C VAL A 7 11.49 -28.67 16.24
N VAL A 8 12.67 -28.32 15.73
CA VAL A 8 13.37 -27.04 15.77
C VAL A 8 12.64 -25.94 16.57
N LEU A 9 13.04 -25.75 17.83
CA LEU A 9 12.67 -24.60 18.66
C LEU A 9 13.51 -23.37 18.26
N ALA A 10 13.27 -22.83 17.06
CA ALA A 10 13.93 -21.61 16.61
C ALA A 10 13.05 -20.74 15.68
N SER A 11 11.77 -20.57 16.03
CA SER A 11 10.86 -19.71 15.22
C SER A 11 9.96 -18.77 16.04
N THR A 12 10.17 -18.65 17.36
CA THR A 12 9.19 -18.01 18.26
C THR A 12 9.47 -16.55 18.66
N ALA A 13 10.41 -15.81 18.08
CA ALA A 13 10.66 -14.44 18.57
C ALA A 13 11.34 -13.45 17.61
N ILE A 14 10.77 -13.15 16.44
CA ILE A 14 11.11 -11.91 15.68
C ILE A 14 9.88 -11.01 15.43
N VAL A 15 8.67 -11.40 15.86
CA VAL A 15 7.44 -10.63 15.58
C VAL A 15 6.94 -9.75 16.74
N LEU A 16 7.49 -9.86 17.96
CA LEU A 16 6.89 -9.23 19.15
C LEU A 16 7.78 -8.14 19.77
N GLY A 17 7.59 -6.90 19.32
CA GLY A 17 8.30 -5.75 19.89
C GLY A 17 7.76 -4.37 19.52
N MET A 18 6.47 -4.20 19.19
CA MET A 18 5.93 -2.85 18.99
C MET A 18 4.53 -2.71 19.60
N PRO A 19 4.29 -1.67 20.41
CA PRO A 19 2.99 -1.47 20.99
C PRO A 19 1.97 -0.94 19.97
N TRP A 20 0.96 -1.76 19.73
CA TRP A 20 -0.17 -1.64 18.82
C TRP A 20 -1.17 -0.49 19.11
N TRP A 21 -0.86 0.46 20.00
CA TRP A 21 -1.79 1.56 20.36
C TRP A 21 -1.66 2.83 19.51
N GLN A 22 -0.56 3.04 18.80
CA GLN A 22 -0.37 4.24 17.96
C GLN A 22 -1.00 4.12 16.56
N ALA A 23 -1.47 2.93 16.17
CA ALA A 23 -1.98 2.60 14.84
C ALA A 23 -3.01 3.58 14.28
N ARG A 24 -3.92 4.08 15.14
CA ARG A 24 -4.98 5.02 14.72
C ARG A 24 -4.46 6.44 14.50
N ARG A 25 -3.41 6.85 15.22
CA ARG A 25 -2.76 8.16 15.05
C ARG A 25 -1.95 8.23 13.76
N GLU A 26 -1.27 7.14 13.41
CA GLU A 26 -0.45 7.08 12.20
C GLU A 26 -1.30 7.21 10.92
N LEU A 27 -2.50 6.63 10.87
CA LEU A 27 -3.39 6.81 9.70
C LEU A 27 -3.74 8.30 9.50
N ALA A 28 -4.24 8.97 10.54
CA ALA A 28 -4.65 10.37 10.43
C ALA A 28 -3.49 11.28 10.01
N HIS A 29 -2.31 11.07 10.60
CA HIS A 29 -1.11 11.81 10.22
C HIS A 29 -0.66 11.50 8.78
N GLY A 30 -0.74 10.22 8.37
CA GLY A 30 -0.49 9.80 7.01
C GLY A 30 -1.40 10.50 6.00
N VAL A 31 -2.70 10.59 6.30
CA VAL A 31 -3.68 11.31 5.47
C VAL A 31 -3.33 12.79 5.38
N GLU A 32 -3.03 13.44 6.50
CA GLU A 32 -2.61 14.84 6.53
C GLU A 32 -1.40 15.08 5.62
N LEU A 33 -0.38 14.22 5.70
CA LEU A 33 0.80 14.30 4.85
C LEU A 33 0.47 14.10 3.35
N VAL A 34 -0.48 13.23 3.01
CA VAL A 34 -0.98 13.10 1.62
C VAL A 34 -1.66 14.40 1.18
N THR A 35 -2.52 14.98 2.01
CA THR A 35 -3.21 16.23 1.68
C THR A 35 -2.24 17.41 1.55
N ALA A 36 -1.16 17.40 2.32
CA ALA A 36 -0.07 18.38 2.23
C ALA A 36 0.90 18.12 1.07
N GLY A 37 0.68 17.10 0.25
CA GLY A 37 1.56 16.74 -0.88
C GLY A 37 2.91 16.14 -0.47
N ARG A 38 3.11 15.82 0.81
CA ARG A 38 4.36 15.27 1.35
C ARG A 38 4.41 13.76 1.20
N TYR A 39 4.32 13.27 -0.03
CA TYR A 39 4.07 11.86 -0.34
C TYR A 39 5.14 10.89 0.19
N GLN A 40 6.42 11.26 0.20
CA GLN A 40 7.49 10.42 0.77
C GLN A 40 7.32 10.21 2.27
N ALA A 41 6.99 11.28 3.01
CA ALA A 41 6.73 11.19 4.44
C ALA A 41 5.43 10.43 4.69
N ALA A 42 4.39 10.70 3.89
CA ALA A 42 3.11 10.01 3.95
C ALA A 42 3.30 8.50 3.79
N ALA A 43 4.04 8.05 2.79
CA ALA A 43 4.30 6.63 2.55
C ALA A 43 4.97 5.95 3.75
N ARG A 44 6.01 6.57 4.34
CA ARG A 44 6.67 6.02 5.54
C ARG A 44 5.71 5.88 6.74
N THR A 45 4.87 6.88 6.95
CA THR A 45 3.87 6.88 8.03
C THR A 45 2.77 5.85 7.76
N LEU A 46 2.28 5.78 6.53
CA LEU A 46 1.19 4.89 6.13
C LEU A 46 1.61 3.42 6.06
N VAL A 47 2.88 3.11 5.74
CA VAL A 47 3.42 1.74 5.87
C VAL A 47 3.30 1.25 7.32
N ARG A 48 3.60 2.10 8.30
CA ARG A 48 3.40 1.75 9.72
C ARG A 48 1.92 1.58 10.06
N ALA A 49 1.05 2.41 9.47
CA ALA A 49 -0.39 2.29 9.67
C ALA A 49 -0.93 0.95 9.12
N VAL A 50 -0.51 0.54 7.92
CA VAL A 50 -0.83 -0.76 7.32
C VAL A 50 -0.27 -1.91 8.14
N ALA A 51 1.01 -1.84 8.56
CA ALA A 51 1.61 -2.87 9.39
C ALA A 51 0.87 -3.06 10.73
N ALA A 52 0.40 -1.96 11.32
CA ALA A 52 -0.33 -1.99 12.58
C ALA A 52 -1.79 -2.44 12.43
N ARG A 53 -2.43 -2.17 11.28
CA ARG A 53 -3.76 -2.69 10.92
C ARG A 53 -3.80 -3.14 9.46
N PRO A 54 -3.40 -4.41 9.19
CA PRO A 54 -3.38 -4.94 7.82
C PRO A 54 -4.77 -5.07 7.17
N GLY A 55 -5.85 -4.92 7.94
CA GLY A 55 -7.22 -4.91 7.43
C GLY A 55 -7.83 -3.51 7.24
N ASP A 56 -7.07 -2.43 7.49
CA ASP A 56 -7.59 -1.06 7.36
C ASP A 56 -7.53 -0.60 5.90
N ALA A 57 -8.65 -0.72 5.19
CA ALA A 57 -8.76 -0.33 3.79
C ALA A 57 -8.38 1.14 3.53
N ARG A 58 -8.54 2.04 4.52
CA ARG A 58 -8.11 3.44 4.40
C ARG A 58 -6.59 3.54 4.32
N ALA A 59 -5.89 2.81 5.18
CA ALA A 59 -4.43 2.84 5.21
C ALA A 59 -3.85 2.37 3.87
N HIS A 60 -4.39 1.28 3.33
CA HIS A 60 -4.06 0.78 2.00
C HIS A 60 -4.37 1.80 0.89
N TYR A 61 -5.55 2.44 0.92
CA TYR A 61 -5.95 3.43 -0.08
C TYR A 61 -4.99 4.64 -0.10
N TYR A 62 -4.74 5.26 1.06
CA TYR A 62 -3.87 6.43 1.12
C TYR A 62 -2.41 6.09 0.83
N LEU A 63 -1.94 4.89 1.20
CA LEU A 63 -0.61 4.44 0.83
C LEU A 63 -0.49 4.26 -0.68
N GLY A 64 -1.51 3.69 -1.31
CA GLY A 64 -1.62 3.56 -2.75
C GLY A 64 -1.59 4.91 -3.48
N LEU A 65 -2.32 5.91 -2.98
CA LEU A 65 -2.25 7.29 -3.49
C LEU A 65 -0.87 7.91 -3.33
N ALA A 66 -0.24 7.74 -2.17
CA ALA A 66 1.12 8.26 -1.93
C ALA A 66 2.12 7.62 -2.90
N TYR A 67 2.05 6.31 -3.12
CA TYR A 67 2.90 5.61 -4.09
C TYR A 67 2.63 6.04 -5.53
N SER A 68 1.37 6.22 -5.92
CA SER A 68 1.02 6.72 -7.25
C SER A 68 1.66 8.09 -7.51
N ARG A 69 1.59 9.00 -6.54
CA ARG A 69 2.21 10.33 -6.61
C ARG A 69 3.73 10.32 -6.60
N LEU A 70 4.34 9.27 -6.06
CA LEU A 70 5.79 9.05 -6.11
C LEU A 70 6.25 8.34 -7.39
N GLY A 71 5.34 7.98 -8.30
CA GLY A 71 5.65 7.19 -9.49
C GLY A 71 5.93 5.72 -9.21
N LEU A 72 5.70 5.25 -7.98
CA LEU A 72 5.86 3.85 -7.57
C LEU A 72 4.61 3.06 -7.94
N ARG A 73 4.39 2.88 -9.25
CA ARG A 73 3.11 2.40 -9.79
C ARG A 73 2.75 0.98 -9.36
N ASP A 74 3.70 0.06 -9.33
CA ASP A 74 3.43 -1.32 -8.87
C ASP A 74 2.99 -1.35 -7.40
N GLY A 75 3.69 -0.58 -6.55
CA GLY A 75 3.32 -0.42 -5.14
C GLY A 75 1.94 0.22 -5.00
N ALA A 76 1.65 1.24 -5.81
CA ALA A 76 0.33 1.87 -5.83
C ALA A 76 -0.78 0.88 -6.19
N ARG A 77 -0.58 0.10 -7.27
CA ARG A 77 -1.53 -0.92 -7.73
C ARG A 77 -1.79 -1.97 -6.66
N HIS A 78 -0.75 -2.48 -6.02
CA HIS A 78 -0.90 -3.46 -4.95
C HIS A 78 -1.77 -2.92 -3.81
N GLN A 79 -1.41 -1.73 -3.29
CA GLN A 79 -2.09 -1.16 -2.14
C GLN A 79 -3.53 -0.74 -2.45
N LEU A 80 -3.80 -0.23 -3.65
CA LEU A 80 -5.17 0.10 -4.07
C LEU A 80 -6.01 -1.16 -4.31
N ALA A 81 -5.42 -2.26 -4.80
CA ALA A 81 -6.11 -3.54 -4.95
C ALA A 81 -6.52 -4.13 -3.59
N ASP A 82 -5.64 -4.06 -2.59
CA ASP A 82 -5.99 -4.46 -1.22
C ASP A 82 -7.08 -3.58 -0.63
N ALA A 83 -7.01 -2.26 -0.82
CA ALA A 83 -8.06 -1.35 -0.37
C ALA A 83 -9.42 -1.69 -0.99
N ALA A 84 -9.46 -1.97 -2.31
CA ALA A 84 -10.67 -2.39 -3.01
C ALA A 84 -11.22 -3.72 -2.49
N ARG A 85 -10.35 -4.69 -2.22
CA ARG A 85 -10.73 -6.01 -1.70
C ARG A 85 -11.25 -5.93 -0.27
N LEU A 86 -10.60 -5.15 0.59
CA LEU A 86 -10.96 -5.01 2.00
C LEU A 86 -12.26 -4.23 2.21
N ALA A 87 -12.51 -3.21 1.39
CA ALA A 87 -13.69 -2.34 1.50
C ALA A 87 -14.87 -2.80 0.65
N GLY A 88 -14.69 -3.73 -0.30
CA GLY A 88 -15.78 -4.20 -1.16
C GLY A 88 -16.47 -3.03 -1.88
N ASP A 89 -17.79 -2.93 -1.73
CA ASP A 89 -18.62 -1.85 -2.31
C ASP A 89 -18.76 -0.60 -1.43
N ASP A 90 -18.02 -0.52 -0.32
CA ASP A 90 -17.92 0.72 0.44
C ASP A 90 -17.32 1.86 -0.43
N PRO A 91 -17.56 3.14 -0.07
CA PRO A 91 -17.03 4.27 -0.82
C PRO A 91 -15.51 4.20 -1.05
N ILE A 92 -14.76 3.69 -0.07
CA ILE A 92 -13.30 3.52 -0.19
C ILE A 92 -12.95 2.48 -1.24
N GLY A 93 -13.68 1.37 -1.29
CA GLY A 93 -13.42 0.32 -2.27
C GLY A 93 -13.71 0.79 -3.69
N THR A 94 -14.75 1.59 -3.86
CA THR A 94 -15.07 2.25 -5.13
C THR A 94 -13.98 3.27 -5.53
N LEU A 95 -13.54 4.13 -4.61
CA LEU A 95 -12.45 5.08 -4.84
C LEU A 95 -11.13 4.37 -5.18
N ALA A 96 -10.83 3.27 -4.50
CA ALA A 96 -9.64 2.48 -4.76
C ALA A 96 -9.65 1.86 -6.16
N ARG A 97 -10.80 1.34 -6.62
CA ARG A 97 -10.99 0.85 -7.99
C ARG A 97 -10.81 1.96 -9.03
N GLN A 98 -11.35 3.16 -8.78
CA GLN A 98 -11.14 4.32 -9.64
C GLN A 98 -9.67 4.75 -9.69
N ALA A 99 -8.97 4.73 -8.55
CA ALA A 99 -7.55 5.05 -8.51
C ALA A 99 -6.70 3.99 -9.24
N LEU A 100 -7.09 2.70 -9.20
CA LEU A 100 -6.43 1.64 -9.95
C LEU A 100 -6.47 1.85 -11.45
N THR A 101 -7.64 2.22 -11.99
CA THR A 101 -7.77 2.48 -13.43
C THR A 101 -6.93 3.68 -13.84
N ALA A 102 -6.88 4.73 -13.02
CA ALA A 102 -6.02 5.90 -13.26
C ALA A 102 -4.54 5.53 -13.26
N VAL A 103 -4.06 4.70 -12.31
CA VAL A 103 -2.67 4.24 -12.28
C VAL A 103 -2.35 3.39 -13.52
N ALA A 104 -3.26 2.50 -13.94
CA ALA A 104 -3.07 1.68 -15.13
C ALA A 104 -2.98 2.51 -16.43
N GLN A 105 -3.74 3.59 -16.55
CA GLN A 105 -3.68 4.49 -17.71
C GLN A 105 -2.33 5.22 -17.82
N THR A 106 -1.69 5.53 -16.69
CA THR A 106 -0.36 6.15 -16.70
C THR A 106 0.75 5.21 -17.17
N ASP A 107 0.54 3.89 -17.11
CA ASP A 107 1.47 2.89 -17.67
C ASP A 107 1.45 2.90 -19.20
N THR A 108 0.28 3.02 -19.82
CA THR A 108 0.12 2.96 -21.28
C THR A 108 0.76 4.17 -21.98
N GLY A 109 0.71 5.36 -21.37
CA GLY A 109 1.28 6.58 -21.98
C GLY A 109 2.80 6.60 -22.09
N ALA A 110 3.53 5.81 -21.29
CA ALA A 110 4.99 5.75 -21.35
C ALA A 110 5.51 4.83 -22.47
N VAL A 111 4.67 3.91 -22.98
CA VAL A 111 5.05 2.96 -24.03
C VAL A 111 4.96 3.58 -25.44
N GLN A 112 4.27 4.72 -25.60
CA GLN A 112 4.04 5.35 -26.91
C GLN A 112 5.06 6.44 -27.30
N ASP A 113 5.91 6.92 -26.38
CA ASP A 113 6.84 8.04 -26.64
C ASP A 113 8.16 7.60 -27.32
N ASP A 114 8.54 6.32 -27.24
CA ASP A 114 9.83 5.86 -27.76
C ASP A 114 9.80 5.56 -29.29
N SER A 115 8.61 5.38 -29.87
CA SER A 115 8.45 5.11 -31.31
C SER A 115 8.44 6.36 -32.20
N GLU A 116 8.24 7.57 -31.64
CA GLU A 116 8.24 8.82 -32.43
C GLU A 116 9.59 9.56 -32.41
N ARG A 117 10.48 9.22 -31.47
CA ARG A 117 11.79 9.88 -31.34
C ARG A 117 12.87 9.30 -32.27
N SER A 118 12.65 8.10 -32.81
CA SER A 118 13.61 7.43 -33.69
C SER A 118 13.36 7.66 -35.19
N VAL A 119 12.41 8.52 -35.57
CA VAL A 119 12.01 8.79 -36.97
C VAL A 119 12.20 10.28 -37.37
N ARG A 120 13.00 11.05 -36.65
CA ARG A 120 13.43 12.40 -37.08
C ARG A 120 14.93 12.50 -37.24
#